data_AF-A0A4Y7KX52-F1
#
_entry.id   AF-A0A4Y7KX52-F1
#
_cell.length_a   1.000
_cell.length_b   1.000
_cell.length_c   1.000
_cell.angle_alpha   90.00
_cell.angle_beta   90.00
_cell.angle_gamma   90.00
#
_symmetry.space_group_name_H-M   'P 1'
#
loop_
_entity.id
_entity.type
_entity.pdbx_description
1 polymer ?
#
loop_
_entity_poly.entity_id
_entity_poly.type
_entity_poly.pdbx_seq_one_letter_code
_entity_poly.pdbx_strand_id
1 'polypeptide(L)'
;MTLISTSVSVSTDDVSRSSFVLEEYEEDVVVEVVVLEQVLANKDSKALKAGASTIKKKAKNICTSVTFHRPKTLQKARNPKYPCISALPRNKLDHYQILKYPLTTESAMKKIEDNNKKKTRMLSRR
;
A
#
# COMPACT_ATOMS: atom_id res chain seq x y z
N MET A 1 37.48 17.94 24.54
CA MET A 1 38.33 16.73 24.68
C MET A 1 37.47 15.55 24.27
N THR A 2 37.84 14.65 23.34
CA THR A 2 39.04 14.55 22.49
C THR A 2 38.73 13.66 21.29
N LEU A 3 39.08 14.15 20.10
CA LEU A 3 39.78 13.48 19.00
C LEU A 3 39.12 12.37 18.15
N ILE A 4 39.34 12.55 16.85
CA ILE A 4 39.07 11.66 15.72
C ILE A 4 40.20 10.63 15.61
N SER A 5 39.91 9.40 15.16
CA SER A 5 40.93 8.47 14.66
C SER A 5 40.44 7.70 13.42
N THR A 6 40.80 8.18 12.23
CA THR A 6 40.82 7.38 11.01
C THR A 6 42.18 6.69 10.87
N SER A 7 42.19 5.37 10.68
CA SER A 7 43.42 4.59 10.55
C SER A 7 44.12 4.84 9.20
N VAL A 8 45.42 5.11 9.26
CA VAL A 8 46.33 5.30 8.11
C VAL A 8 47.22 4.07 7.95
N SER A 9 47.47 3.64 6.72
CA SER A 9 48.72 2.97 6.33
C SER A 9 48.85 2.84 4.81
N VAL A 10 50.04 2.79 4.19
CA VAL A 10 51.36 3.42 4.49
C VAL A 10 52.06 3.55 3.11
N SER A 11 52.79 4.67 2.94
CA SER A 11 54.03 4.94 2.19
C SER A 11 54.65 3.83 1.29
N THR A 12 55.35 4.16 0.19
CA THR A 12 56.67 4.84 0.21
C THR A 12 56.99 5.66 -1.04
N ASP A 13 57.74 6.74 -0.83
CA ASP A 13 58.52 7.47 -1.83
C ASP A 13 59.66 6.61 -2.43
N ASP A 14 60.23 7.01 -3.59
CA ASP A 14 61.48 7.82 -3.66
C ASP A 14 62.27 7.68 -5.01
N VAL A 15 63.08 8.71 -5.30
CA VAL A 15 64.27 8.80 -6.18
C VAL A 15 64.13 9.01 -7.72
N SER A 16 64.43 10.27 -8.09
CA SER A 16 65.07 10.74 -9.35
C SER A 16 64.21 10.90 -10.62
N ARG A 17 64.51 11.84 -11.54
CA ARG A 17 65.77 12.58 -11.77
C ARG A 17 65.55 13.93 -12.49
N SER A 18 66.48 14.87 -12.23
CA SER A 18 66.91 16.01 -13.08
C SER A 18 65.93 17.12 -13.51
N SER A 19 66.25 18.32 -13.04
CA SER A 19 65.95 19.66 -13.59
C SER A 19 66.51 19.94 -15.00
N PHE A 20 65.77 20.68 -15.84
CA PHE A 20 66.29 21.60 -16.89
C PHE A 20 65.14 22.50 -17.42
N VAL A 21 65.12 23.82 -17.15
CA VAL A 21 65.43 24.98 -18.05
C VAL A 21 64.30 25.38 -19.04
N LEU A 22 64.21 26.69 -19.32
CA LEU A 22 63.20 27.40 -20.11
C LEU A 22 63.48 27.35 -21.63
N GLU A 23 62.44 27.16 -22.46
CA GLU A 23 62.30 27.47 -23.91
C GLU A 23 60.93 26.89 -24.37
N GLU A 24 60.03 27.55 -25.12
CA GLU A 24 59.76 28.98 -25.38
C GLU A 24 58.22 29.19 -25.64
N TYR A 25 57.76 30.26 -26.33
CA TYR A 25 56.32 30.58 -26.54
C TYR A 25 55.77 30.19 -27.94
N GLU A 26 54.72 29.33 -28.05
CA GLU A 26 53.78 29.39 -29.22
C GLU A 26 52.40 28.63 -29.12
N GLU A 27 51.98 28.00 -28.02
CA GLU A 27 50.80 27.09 -28.04
C GLU A 27 49.41 27.67 -27.64
N ASP A 28 49.32 28.83 -26.98
CA ASP A 28 48.10 29.25 -26.27
C ASP A 28 46.85 29.42 -27.16
N VAL A 29 47.00 29.90 -28.40
CA VAL A 29 45.88 30.23 -29.29
C VAL A 29 45.12 28.97 -29.77
N VAL A 30 45.84 27.86 -30.00
CA VAL A 30 45.23 26.63 -30.52
C VAL A 30 44.39 25.95 -29.46
N VAL A 31 44.87 25.94 -28.20
CA VAL A 31 44.15 25.38 -27.06
C VAL A 31 42.84 26.14 -26.82
N GLU A 32 42.86 27.48 -26.87
CA GLU A 32 41.68 28.30 -26.61
C GLU A 32 40.57 28.09 -27.67
N VAL A 33 40.93 27.99 -28.95
CA VAL A 33 39.97 27.71 -30.05
C VAL A 33 39.34 26.31 -29.91
N VAL A 34 40.15 25.29 -29.61
CA VAL A 34 39.66 23.90 -29.42
C VAL A 34 38.74 23.79 -28.20
N VAL A 35 39.05 24.49 -27.11
CA VAL A 35 38.20 24.54 -25.91
C VAL A 35 36.87 25.23 -26.21
N LEU A 36 36.85 26.33 -26.97
CA LEU A 36 35.62 27.04 -27.33
C LEU A 36 34.68 26.19 -28.20
N GLU A 37 35.20 25.44 -29.17
CA GLU A 37 34.40 24.57 -30.05
C GLU A 37 33.75 23.42 -29.25
N GLN A 38 34.52 22.76 -28.37
CA GLN A 38 33.98 21.74 -27.47
C GLN A 38 32.93 22.32 -26.51
N VAL A 39 33.12 23.55 -26.02
CA VAL A 39 32.15 24.23 -25.15
C VAL A 39 30.84 24.55 -25.88
N LEU A 40 30.89 24.89 -27.18
CA LEU A 40 29.70 25.08 -28.02
C LEU A 40 28.96 23.76 -28.26
N ALA A 41 29.65 22.70 -28.71
CA ALA A 41 29.04 21.38 -28.91
C ALA A 41 28.42 20.79 -27.62
N ASN A 42 29.03 21.05 -26.45
CA ASN A 42 28.49 20.66 -25.15
C ASN A 42 27.29 21.51 -24.70
N LYS A 43 27.16 22.77 -25.14
CA LYS A 43 25.96 23.59 -24.91
C LYS A 43 24.77 23.08 -25.72
N ASP A 44 24.97 22.81 -27.00
CA ASP A 44 23.91 22.40 -27.93
C ASP A 44 23.33 21.03 -27.56
N SER A 45 24.19 20.04 -27.27
CA SER A 45 23.74 18.71 -26.84
C SER A 45 23.01 18.72 -25.49
N LYS A 46 23.30 19.69 -24.62
CA LYS A 46 22.63 19.88 -23.32
C LYS A 46 21.27 20.56 -23.48
N ALA A 47 21.13 21.50 -24.41
CA ALA A 47 19.85 22.12 -24.76
C ALA A 47 18.86 21.10 -25.36
N LEU A 48 19.32 20.26 -26.30
CA LEU A 48 18.50 19.21 -26.92
C LEU A 48 17.99 18.17 -25.90
N LYS A 49 18.84 17.76 -24.96
CA LYS A 49 18.45 16.84 -23.86
C LYS A 49 17.46 17.47 -22.87
N ALA A 50 17.57 18.79 -22.61
CA ALA A 50 16.60 19.50 -21.78
C ALA A 50 15.20 19.56 -22.41
N GLY A 51 15.11 19.74 -23.73
CA GLY A 51 13.82 19.74 -24.44
C GLY A 51 13.09 18.39 -24.42
N ALA A 52 13.83 17.28 -24.50
CA ALA A 52 13.26 15.92 -24.56
C ALA A 52 12.55 15.48 -23.27
N SER A 53 13.01 15.94 -22.10
CA SER A 53 12.44 15.55 -20.79
C SER A 53 11.08 16.21 -20.48
N THR A 54 10.74 17.28 -21.21
CA THR A 54 9.61 18.16 -20.86
C THR A 54 8.31 17.77 -21.56
N ILE A 55 8.37 16.94 -22.62
CA ILE A 55 7.18 16.48 -23.37
C ILE A 55 6.49 15.35 -22.61
N LYS A 56 5.78 15.70 -21.53
CA LYS A 56 4.84 14.81 -20.84
C LYS A 56 3.72 14.44 -21.80
N LYS A 57 3.85 13.30 -22.48
CA LYS A 57 2.79 12.72 -23.33
C LYS A 57 1.56 12.45 -22.47
N LYS A 58 0.62 13.40 -22.43
CA LYS A 58 -0.67 13.21 -21.75
C LYS A 58 -1.37 12.03 -22.42
N ALA A 59 -1.54 10.94 -21.69
CA ALA A 59 -2.34 9.82 -22.15
C ALA A 59 -3.75 10.33 -22.50
N LYS A 60 -4.18 10.10 -23.74
CA LYS A 60 -5.52 10.46 -24.18
C LYS A 60 -6.50 9.43 -23.62
N ASN A 61 -7.62 9.89 -23.07
CA ASN A 61 -8.70 8.99 -22.67
C ASN A 61 -9.40 8.49 -23.95
N ILE A 62 -8.98 7.33 -24.44
CA ILE A 62 -9.53 6.70 -25.65
C ILE A 62 -10.72 5.83 -25.24
N CYS A 63 -11.89 6.10 -25.80
CA CYS A 63 -13.05 5.23 -25.68
C CYS A 63 -12.99 4.17 -26.80
N THR A 64 -12.91 2.89 -26.43
CA THR A 64 -12.83 1.77 -27.39
C THR A 64 -14.20 1.23 -27.81
N SER A 65 -15.25 1.51 -27.03
CA SER A 65 -16.64 1.19 -27.36
C SER A 65 -17.40 2.38 -27.94
N VAL A 66 -18.35 2.13 -28.83
CA VAL A 66 -19.32 3.14 -29.31
C VAL A 66 -20.36 3.47 -28.23
N THR A 67 -20.69 2.50 -27.38
CA THR A 67 -21.61 2.67 -26.26
C THR A 67 -20.93 3.38 -25.08
N PHE A 68 -21.52 4.49 -24.65
CA PHE A 68 -21.12 5.17 -23.42
C PHE A 68 -21.77 4.51 -22.20
N HIS A 69 -20.95 4.02 -21.28
CA HIS A 69 -21.43 3.42 -20.03
C HIS A 69 -21.21 4.38 -18.86
N ARG A 70 -22.19 4.46 -17.94
CA ARG A 70 -22.04 5.22 -16.70
C ARG A 70 -20.82 4.68 -15.92
N PRO A 71 -19.82 5.51 -15.58
CA PRO A 71 -18.68 5.06 -14.78
C PRO A 71 -19.14 4.62 -13.39
N LYS A 72 -18.46 3.62 -12.81
CA LYS A 72 -18.74 3.16 -11.44
C LYS A 72 -18.36 4.25 -10.44
N THR A 73 -19.38 4.89 -9.86
CA THR A 73 -19.23 5.93 -8.83
C THR A 73 -19.17 5.32 -7.44
N LEU A 74 -18.41 5.94 -6.51
CA LEU A 74 -18.42 5.56 -5.09
C LEU A 74 -19.85 5.60 -4.51
N GLN A 75 -20.31 4.49 -3.98
CA GLN A 75 -21.59 4.41 -3.26
C GLN A 75 -21.32 4.60 -1.77
N LYS A 76 -21.81 5.71 -1.20
CA LYS A 76 -21.73 5.97 0.24
C LYS A 76 -22.84 5.23 0.97
N ALA A 77 -22.54 4.68 2.15
CA ALA A 77 -23.56 4.13 3.04
C ALA A 77 -24.57 5.22 3.46
N ARG A 78 -25.82 4.83 3.73
CA ARG A 78 -26.85 5.76 4.22
C ARG A 78 -26.55 6.12 5.68
N ASN A 79 -26.48 7.42 5.98
CA ASN A 79 -26.36 7.95 7.33
C ASN A 79 -27.50 8.96 7.59
N PRO A 80 -28.70 8.48 7.99
CA PRO A 80 -29.84 9.35 8.20
C PRO A 80 -29.70 10.16 9.50
N LYS A 81 -30.21 11.40 9.51
CA LYS A 81 -30.14 12.29 10.69
C LYS A 81 -31.04 11.84 11.86
N TYR A 82 -32.03 11.00 11.58
CA TYR A 82 -33.02 10.47 12.53
C TYR A 82 -33.41 9.04 12.13
N PRO A 83 -33.86 8.19 13.07
CA PRO A 83 -34.32 6.84 12.74
C PRO A 83 -35.64 6.88 11.97
N CYS A 84 -35.82 5.97 11.00
CA CYS A 84 -37.07 5.88 10.23
C CYS A 84 -38.27 5.36 11.04
N ILE A 85 -38.02 4.72 12.19
CA ILE A 85 -39.03 4.24 13.12
C ILE A 85 -38.57 4.65 14.52
N SER A 86 -39.45 5.28 15.31
CA SER A 86 -39.13 5.81 16.64
C SER A 86 -38.92 4.73 17.69
N ALA A 87 -39.63 3.60 17.59
CA ALA A 87 -39.52 2.47 18.50
C ALA A 87 -39.43 1.15 17.72
N LEU A 88 -38.53 0.26 18.14
CA LEU A 88 -38.39 -1.07 17.54
C LEU A 88 -39.64 -1.93 17.84
N PRO A 89 -40.08 -2.79 16.90
CA PRO A 89 -41.19 -3.69 17.14
C PRO A 89 -40.84 -4.70 18.25
N ARG A 90 -41.82 -5.02 19.09
CA ARG A 90 -41.68 -6.04 20.13
C ARG A 90 -41.49 -7.42 19.47
N ASN A 91 -40.65 -8.28 20.03
CA ASN A 91 -40.59 -9.68 19.61
C ASN A 91 -41.94 -10.35 19.89
N LYS A 92 -42.51 -11.02 18.88
CA LYS A 92 -43.78 -11.75 18.98
C LYS A 92 -43.60 -13.23 19.39
N LEU A 93 -42.37 -13.72 19.43
CA LEU A 93 -42.04 -15.07 19.89
C LEU A 93 -41.59 -15.01 21.36
N ASP A 94 -42.56 -14.95 22.26
CA ASP A 94 -42.31 -15.09 23.70
C ASP A 94 -42.34 -16.56 24.16
N HIS A 95 -42.04 -16.81 25.43
CA HIS A 95 -41.96 -18.16 25.99
C HIS A 95 -43.30 -18.91 25.96
N TYR A 96 -44.43 -18.20 26.00
CA TYR A 96 -45.78 -18.78 25.98
C TYR A 96 -46.24 -19.06 24.55
N GLN A 97 -45.82 -18.24 23.58
CA GLN A 97 -45.99 -18.47 22.14
C GLN A 97 -45.23 -19.74 21.68
N ILE A 98 -44.09 -20.04 22.31
CA ILE A 98 -43.32 -21.27 22.13
C ILE A 98 -44.03 -22.47 22.80
N LEU A 99 -44.43 -22.35 24.07
CA LEU A 99 -45.03 -23.43 24.85
C LEU A 99 -46.57 -23.35 24.86
N LYS A 100 -47.20 -23.88 23.80
CA LYS A 100 -48.66 -23.74 23.58
C LYS A 100 -49.54 -24.58 24.51
N TYR A 101 -49.31 -25.90 24.58
CA TYR A 101 -50.11 -26.82 25.38
C TYR A 101 -49.31 -28.10 25.70
N PRO A 102 -49.58 -28.77 26.84
CA PRO A 102 -49.04 -30.12 27.10
C PRO A 102 -49.74 -31.15 26.21
N LEU A 103 -49.00 -32.13 25.70
CA LEU A 103 -49.57 -33.23 24.93
C LEU A 103 -50.14 -34.30 25.88
N THR A 104 -51.46 -34.42 25.94
CA THR A 104 -52.20 -35.26 26.91
C THR A 104 -52.60 -36.63 26.38
N THR A 105 -51.90 -37.17 25.38
CA THR A 105 -52.16 -38.52 24.85
C THR A 105 -51.58 -39.61 25.76
N GLU A 106 -52.18 -40.80 25.77
CA GLU A 106 -51.69 -41.95 26.56
C GLU A 106 -50.21 -42.26 26.30
N SER A 107 -49.79 -42.22 25.04
CA SER A 107 -48.39 -42.45 24.64
C SER A 107 -47.44 -41.32 25.06
N ALA A 108 -47.92 -40.09 25.22
CA ALA A 108 -47.14 -38.98 25.78
C ALA A 108 -46.99 -39.12 27.30
N MET A 109 -48.08 -39.46 28.01
CA MET A 109 -48.06 -39.77 29.45
C MET A 109 -47.07 -40.91 29.74
N LYS A 110 -47.14 -42.00 28.97
CA LYS A 110 -46.23 -43.14 29.13
C LYS A 110 -44.76 -42.77 28.97
N LYS A 111 -44.44 -41.91 27.99
CA LYS A 111 -43.07 -41.39 27.78
C LYS A 111 -42.57 -40.54 28.95
N ILE A 112 -43.44 -39.86 29.70
CA ILE A 112 -43.04 -39.07 30.88
C ILE A 112 -42.62 -40.02 32.01
N GLU A 113 -43.40 -41.08 32.28
CA GLU A 113 -43.11 -42.08 33.29
C GLU A 113 -41.77 -42.79 33.05
N ASP A 114 -41.60 -43.36 31.85
CA ASP A 114 -40.46 -44.23 31.54
C ASP A 114 -39.12 -43.47 31.54
N ASN A 115 -39.12 -42.23 31.02
CA ASN A 115 -37.93 -41.38 31.02
C ASN A 115 -37.54 -40.92 32.43
N ASN A 116 -38.52 -40.53 33.26
CA ASN A 116 -38.25 -40.13 34.65
C ASN A 116 -37.79 -41.33 35.49
N LYS A 117 -38.38 -42.52 35.30
CA LYS A 117 -37.95 -43.77 35.97
C LYS A 117 -36.53 -44.20 35.56
N LYS A 118 -36.12 -43.96 34.31
CA LYS A 118 -34.72 -44.15 33.88
C LYS A 118 -33.78 -43.15 34.57
N LYS A 119 -34.18 -41.89 34.72
CA LYS A 119 -33.38 -40.84 35.37
C LYS A 119 -33.16 -41.12 36.87
N THR A 120 -34.21 -41.47 37.63
CA THR A 120 -34.09 -41.74 39.07
C THR A 120 -33.20 -42.95 39.36
N ARG A 121 -33.36 -44.05 38.61
CA ARG A 121 -32.51 -45.25 38.72
C ARG A 121 -31.02 -44.99 38.43
N MET A 122 -30.70 -43.98 37.64
CA MET A 122 -29.31 -43.58 37.34
C MET A 122 -28.71 -42.69 38.42
N LEU A 123 -29.52 -41.88 39.10
CA LEU A 123 -29.10 -41.06 40.23
C LEU A 123 -28.92 -41.88 41.51
N SER A 124 -29.71 -42.94 41.71
CA SER A 124 -29.59 -43.85 42.87
C SER A 124 -28.48 -44.92 42.73
N ARG A 125 -27.54 -44.74 41.80
CA ARG A 125 -26.43 -45.66 41.49
C ARG A 125 -25.08 -44.92 41.35
N ARG A 126 -25.05 -43.65 41.76
CA ARG A 126 -23.89 -42.79 41.87
C ARG A 126 -23.75 -42.36 43.32
#